data_AF-A0A941N225-F1
#
_entry.id   AF-A0A941N225-F1
#
_cell.length_a   1.000
_cell.length_b   1.000
_cell.length_c   1.000
_cell.angle_alpha   90.00
_cell.angle_beta   90.00
_cell.angle_gamma   90.00
#
_symmetry.space_group_name_H-M   'P 1'
#
loop_
_entity.id
_entity.type
_entity.pdbx_description
1 polymer ?
#
loop_
_entity_poly.entity_id
_entity_poly.type
_entity_poly.pdbx_seq_one_letter_code
_entity_poly.pdbx_strand_id
1 'polypeptide(L)'
;MEPRSAQLAWAFVWLGVALRVVSYLLCKPLWVDECLLAEHFITWSYWQLTDPLVNGQVAPIGFLWIELTAVKWLGYSEWSLRLFPLLCGVGSLFLFRRLAARLLSG
;
A
#
# COMPACT_ATOMS: atom_id res chain seq x y z
N MET A 1 -22.27 15.30 14.15
CA MET A 1 -22.29 13.81 14.17
C MET A 1 -22.78 13.37 15.54
N GLU A 2 -23.90 12.66 15.60
CA GLU A 2 -24.36 11.95 16.80
C GLU A 2 -23.25 11.03 17.34
N PRO A 3 -23.03 10.94 18.66
CA PRO A 3 -21.93 10.17 19.24
C PRO A 3 -21.91 8.69 18.79
N ARG A 4 -23.09 8.10 18.57
CA ARG A 4 -23.24 6.74 18.04
C ARG A 4 -22.69 6.57 16.61
N SER A 5 -22.93 7.55 15.75
CA SER A 5 -22.42 7.54 14.36
C SER A 5 -20.89 7.61 14.30
N ALA A 6 -20.29 8.38 15.22
CA ALA A 6 -18.84 8.50 15.32
C ALA A 6 -18.20 7.20 15.82
N GLN A 7 -18.82 6.51 16.79
CA GLN A 7 -18.37 5.21 17.30
C GLN A 7 -18.41 4.14 16.21
N LEU A 8 -19.51 4.05 15.45
CA LEU A 8 -19.63 3.12 14.34
C LEU A 8 -18.58 3.39 13.25
N ALA A 9 -18.35 4.66 12.90
CA ALA A 9 -17.33 5.00 11.92
C ALA A 9 -15.92 4.56 12.36
N TRP A 10 -15.59 4.72 13.65
CA TRP A 10 -14.33 4.20 14.20
C TRP A 10 -14.26 2.67 14.18
N ALA A 11 -15.36 1.98 14.49
CA ALA A 11 -15.42 0.53 14.39
C ALA A 11 -15.13 0.05 12.96
N PHE A 12 -15.70 0.71 11.94
CA PHE A 12 -15.41 0.40 10.53
C PHE A 12 -13.96 0.71 10.13
N VAL A 13 -13.37 1.80 10.63
CA VAL A 13 -11.95 2.10 10.40
C VAL A 13 -11.08 0.97 10.96
N TRP A 14 -11.29 0.58 12.21
CA TRP A 14 -10.51 -0.50 12.83
C TRP A 14 -10.72 -1.86 12.18
N LEU A 15 -11.95 -2.18 11.77
CA LEU A 15 -12.24 -3.36 10.97
C LEU A 15 -11.45 -3.34 9.65
N GLY A 16 -11.44 -2.20 8.95
CA GLY A 16 -10.70 -2.03 7.71
C GLY A 16 -9.18 -2.16 7.88
N VAL A 17 -8.64 -1.68 9.01
CA VAL A 17 -7.23 -1.87 9.37
C VAL A 17 -6.94 -3.35 9.63
N ALA A 18 -7.76 -4.01 10.45
CA ALA A 18 -7.58 -5.43 10.77
C ALA A 18 -7.60 -6.31 9.52
N LEU A 19 -8.56 -6.10 8.61
CA LEU A 19 -8.66 -6.85 7.36
C LEU A 19 -7.42 -6.68 6.46
N ARG A 20 -6.87 -5.46 6.39
CA ARG A 20 -5.65 -5.18 5.60
C ARG A 20 -4.41 -5.81 6.22
N VAL A 21 -4.25 -5.70 7.54
CA VAL A 21 -3.13 -6.29 8.27
C VAL A 21 -3.18 -7.81 8.18
N VAL A 22 -4.34 -8.44 8.41
CA VAL A 22 -4.50 -9.89 8.23
C VAL A 22 -4.18 -10.30 6.80
N SER A 23 -4.71 -9.57 5.81
CA SER A 23 -4.43 -9.86 4.39
C SER A 23 -2.94 -9.80 4.03
N TYR A 24 -2.18 -8.89 4.66
CA TYR A 24 -0.74 -8.75 4.52
C TYR A 24 0.02 -9.89 5.21
N LEU A 25 -0.36 -10.21 6.46
CA LEU A 25 0.26 -11.28 7.24
C LEU A 25 0.05 -12.67 6.62
N LEU A 26 -1.06 -12.88 5.92
CA LEU A 26 -1.32 -14.13 5.19
C LEU A 26 -0.34 -14.42 4.05
N CYS A 27 0.51 -13.47 3.66
CA CYS A 27 1.58 -13.66 2.67
C CYS A 27 1.10 -14.39 1.41
N LYS A 28 -0.02 -13.93 0.85
CA LYS A 28 -0.58 -14.52 -0.38
C LYS A 28 0.46 -14.46 -1.51
N PRO A 29 0.46 -15.42 -2.45
CA PRO A 29 1.30 -15.34 -3.64
C PRO A 29 1.12 -13.99 -4.36
N LEU A 30 2.19 -13.53 -5.00
CA LEU A 30 2.16 -12.32 -5.81
C LEU A 30 1.16 -12.47 -6.97
N TRP A 31 0.43 -11.40 -7.24
CA TRP A 31 -0.38 -11.28 -8.45
C TRP A 31 0.53 -11.06 -9.66
N VAL A 32 -0.01 -11.26 -10.86
CA VAL A 32 0.78 -11.18 -12.10
C VAL A 32 1.43 -9.80 -12.26
N ASP A 33 0.68 -8.72 -12.02
CA ASP A 33 1.19 -7.35 -12.04
C ASP A 33 2.25 -7.10 -10.97
N GLU A 34 2.05 -7.61 -9.75
CA GLU A 34 3.06 -7.53 -8.69
C GLU A 34 4.35 -8.26 -9.07
N CYS A 35 4.26 -9.45 -9.69
CA CYS A 35 5.41 -10.21 -10.18
C CYS A 35 6.20 -9.43 -11.24
N LEU A 36 5.49 -8.82 -12.20
CA LEU A 36 6.12 -8.06 -13.28
C LEU A 36 6.88 -6.83 -12.75
N LEU A 37 6.38 -6.19 -11.70
CA LEU A 37 7.13 -5.12 -11.02
C LEU A 37 8.30 -5.68 -10.21
N ALA A 38 8.06 -6.76 -9.45
CA ALA A 38 9.05 -7.34 -8.55
C ALA A 38 10.32 -7.81 -9.28
N GLU A 39 10.20 -8.31 -10.52
CA GLU A 39 11.32 -8.70 -11.38
C GLU A 39 12.40 -7.61 -11.49
N HIS A 40 11.98 -6.35 -11.61
CA HIS A 40 12.89 -5.21 -11.75
C HIS A 40 13.71 -4.99 -10.47
N PHE A 41 13.12 -5.20 -9.29
CA PHE A 41 13.80 -4.93 -8.02
C PHE A 41 14.94 -5.91 -7.68
N ILE A 42 15.04 -7.03 -8.39
CA ILE A 42 16.13 -8.00 -8.23
C ILE A 42 17.45 -7.44 -8.81
N THR A 43 17.37 -6.78 -9.96
CA THR A 43 18.57 -6.44 -10.76
C THR A 43 18.72 -4.94 -11.03
N TRP A 44 17.64 -4.15 -10.97
CA TRP A 44 17.67 -2.76 -11.37
C TRP A 44 18.07 -1.82 -10.24
N SER A 45 18.81 -0.78 -10.61
CA SER A 45 19.13 0.37 -9.78
C SER A 45 18.00 1.41 -9.80
N TYR A 46 18.06 2.39 -8.87
CA TYR A 46 17.09 3.49 -8.82
C TYR A 46 16.98 4.26 -10.14
N TRP A 47 18.11 4.46 -10.84
CA TRP A 47 18.14 5.16 -12.12
C TRP A 47 17.52 4.33 -13.24
N GLN A 48 17.77 3.02 -13.27
CA GLN A 48 17.16 2.14 -14.25
C GLN A 48 15.64 2.07 -14.09
N LEU A 49 15.10 2.25 -12.88
CA LEU A 49 13.64 2.34 -12.66
C LEU A 49 13.00 3.61 -13.27
N THR A 50 13.78 4.52 -13.83
CA THR A 50 13.27 5.66 -14.61
C THR A 50 13.15 5.34 -16.11
N ASP A 51 13.76 4.25 -16.56
CA ASP A 51 13.61 3.74 -17.92
C ASP A 51 12.23 3.07 -18.09
N PRO A 52 11.74 2.91 -19.33
CA PRO A 52 10.52 2.15 -19.59
C PRO A 52 10.62 0.73 -19.00
N LEU A 53 9.66 0.39 -18.13
CA LEU A 53 9.59 -0.93 -17.50
C LEU A 53 9.33 -2.00 -18.56
N VAL A 54 9.91 -3.18 -18.33
CA VAL A 54 9.69 -4.36 -19.16
C VAL A 54 8.23 -4.80 -19.04
N ASN A 55 7.73 -5.52 -20.05
CA ASN A 55 6.37 -6.07 -20.09
C ASN A 55 5.24 -5.02 -20.13
N GLY A 56 5.55 -3.79 -20.57
CA GLY A 56 4.55 -2.72 -20.75
C GLY A 56 3.97 -2.20 -19.42
N GLN A 57 4.67 -2.41 -18.31
CA GLN A 57 4.25 -1.92 -17.01
C GLN A 57 4.36 -0.40 -16.92
N VAL A 58 3.45 0.21 -16.16
CA VAL A 58 3.48 1.65 -15.86
C VAL A 58 3.24 1.82 -14.37
N ALA A 59 4.22 2.39 -13.68
CA ALA A 59 4.13 2.70 -12.26
C ALA A 59 4.76 4.07 -11.97
N PRO A 60 4.24 4.83 -11.00
CA PRO A 60 4.87 6.09 -10.59
C PRO A 60 6.30 5.87 -10.08
N ILE A 61 7.25 6.71 -10.51
CA ILE A 61 8.67 6.59 -10.11
C ILE A 61 8.84 6.60 -8.59
N GLY A 62 8.10 7.48 -7.89
CA GLY A 62 8.15 7.55 -6.43
C GLY A 62 7.71 6.24 -5.76
N PHE A 63 6.74 5.54 -6.34
CA PHE A 63 6.33 4.21 -5.85
C PHE A 63 7.46 3.19 -6.04
N LEU A 64 8.02 3.11 -7.26
CA LEU A 64 9.11 2.18 -7.58
C LEU A 64 10.33 2.37 -6.66
N TRP A 65 10.70 3.62 -6.38
CA TRP A 65 11.84 3.91 -5.51
C TRP A 65 11.57 3.54 -4.05
N ILE A 66 10.35 3.72 -3.56
CA ILE A 66 9.99 3.30 -2.20
C ILE A 66 10.02 1.77 -2.11
N GLU A 67 9.46 1.05 -3.09
CA GLU A 67 9.51 -0.41 -3.15
C GLU A 67 10.95 -0.95 -3.19
N LEU A 68 11.80 -0.41 -4.08
CA LEU A 68 13.20 -0.80 -4.15
C LEU A 68 13.93 -0.52 -2.83
N THR A 69 13.59 0.58 -2.15
CA THR A 69 14.15 0.88 -0.82
C THR A 69 13.69 -0.13 0.22
N ALA A 70 12.40 -0.46 0.26
CA ALA A 70 11.87 -1.46 1.17
C ALA A 70 12.56 -2.82 0.97
N VAL A 71 12.68 -3.27 -0.29
CA VAL A 71 13.38 -4.50 -0.66
C VAL A 71 14.85 -4.49 -0.24
N LYS A 72 15.57 -3.38 -0.44
CA LYS A 72 16.99 -3.27 -0.07
C LYS A 72 17.21 -3.29 1.45
N TRP A 73 16.29 -2.72 2.22
CA TRP A 73 16.43 -2.61 3.69
C TRP A 73 15.87 -3.82 4.44
N LEU A 74 14.78 -4.41 3.95
CA LEU A 74 14.03 -5.47 4.62
C LEU A 74 14.20 -6.85 3.95
N GLY A 75 14.84 -6.89 2.79
CA GLY A 75 15.08 -8.09 1.99
C GLY A 75 14.00 -8.31 0.92
N TYR A 76 14.35 -9.08 -0.11
CA TYR A 76 13.43 -9.41 -1.19
C TYR A 76 12.39 -10.44 -0.72
N SER A 77 11.17 -9.99 -0.44
CA SER A 77 10.05 -10.78 0.06
C SER A 77 8.71 -10.10 -0.25
N GLU A 78 7.63 -10.88 -0.25
CA GLU A 78 6.26 -10.41 -0.47
C GLU A 78 5.81 -9.40 0.60
N TRP A 79 6.31 -9.52 1.82
CA TRP A 79 6.08 -8.55 2.88
C TRP A 79 6.71 -7.20 2.54
N SER A 80 7.96 -7.20 2.10
CA SER A 80 8.66 -5.95 1.77
C SER A 80 8.00 -5.23 0.60
N LEU A 81 7.58 -5.98 -0.42
CA LEU A 81 6.87 -5.48 -1.61
C LEU A 81 5.45 -4.96 -1.35
N ARG A 82 4.86 -5.30 -0.19
CA ARG A 82 3.49 -4.90 0.18
C ARG A 82 3.43 -3.99 1.39
N LEU A 83 4.58 -3.69 2.00
CA LEU A 83 4.65 -2.85 3.19
C LEU A 83 4.16 -1.44 2.88
N PHE A 84 4.66 -0.83 1.81
CA PHE A 84 4.25 0.52 1.45
C PHE A 84 2.77 0.60 0.99
N PRO A 85 2.26 -0.32 0.16
CA PRO A 85 0.82 -0.45 -0.11
C PRO A 85 -0.03 -0.62 1.16
N LEU A 86 0.43 -1.41 2.13
CA LEU A 86 -0.26 -1.59 3.41
C LEU A 86 -0.32 -0.27 4.19
N LEU A 87 0.81 0.42 4.34
CA LEU A 87 0.89 1.70 5.06
C LEU A 87 0.00 2.76 4.41
N CYS A 88 0.02 2.87 3.08
CA CYS A 88 -0.86 3.77 2.34
C CYS A 88 -2.34 3.39 2.53
N GLY A 89 -2.66 2.10 2.44
CA GLY A 89 -4.01 1.59 2.63
C GLY A 89 -4.55 1.87 4.03
N VAL A 90 -3.75 1.63 5.07
CA VAL A 90 -4.11 1.93 6.47
C VAL A 90 -4.24 3.43 6.69
N GLY A 91 -3.26 4.23 6.26
CA GLY A 91 -3.29 5.69 6.37
C GLY A 91 -4.51 6.31 5.69
N SER A 92 -4.90 5.79 4.53
CA SER A 92 -6.08 6.26 3.79
C SER A 92 -7.38 6.17 4.60
N LEU A 93 -7.55 5.15 5.46
CA LEU A 93 -8.75 4.97 6.27
C LEU A 93 -8.92 6.10 7.29
N PHE A 94 -7.83 6.49 7.96
CA PHE A 94 -7.84 7.59 8.92
C PHE A 94 -8.04 8.95 8.23
N LEU A 95 -7.36 9.16 7.10
CA LEU A 95 -7.51 10.38 6.30
C LEU A 95 -8.94 10.53 5.77
N PHE A 96 -9.53 9.44 5.24
CA PHE A 96 -10.89 9.44 4.74
C PHE A 96 -11.90 9.67 5.87
N ARG A 97 -11.71 9.06 7.05
CA ARG A 97 -12.53 9.35 8.23
C ARG A 97 -12.49 10.82 8.62
N ARG A 98 -11.31 11.44 8.60
CA ARG A 98 -11.12 12.87 8.90
C ARG A 98 -11.79 13.76 7.84
N LEU A 99 -11.67 13.39 6.56
CA LEU A 99 -12.30 14.10 5.46
C LEU A 99 -13.82 14.03 5.56
N ALA A 100 -14.38 12.84 5.76
CA ALA A 100 -15.81 12.62 5.97
C ALA A 100 -16.33 13.41 7.19
N ALA A 101 -15.54 13.47 8.27
CA ALA A 101 -15.89 14.28 9.44
C ALA A 101 -16.05 15.78 9.13
N ARG A 102 -15.27 16.30 8.17
CA ARG A 102 -15.28 17.72 7.79
C ARG A 102 -16.35 18.04 6.77
N LEU A 103 -16.67 17.10 5.88
CA LEU A 103 -17.62 17.31 4.79
C LEU A 103 -19.06 16.96 5.18
N LEU A 104 -19.25 15.99 6.06
CA LEU A 104 -20.57 15.48 6.47
C LEU A 104 -20.97 15.95 7.89
N SER A 105 -20.34 17.02 8.38
CA SER A 105 -20.67 17.64 9.67
C SER A 105 -21.71 18.76 9.60
N GLY A 106 -22.30 19.00 8.43
CA GLY A 106 -23.55 19.78 8.31
C GLY A 106 -24.74 19.00 8.83
#